data_AF-A0A9Q0ZBC6-F1
#
_entry.id   AF-A0A9Q0ZBC6-F1
#
_cell.length_a   1.000
_cell.length_b   1.000
_cell.length_c   1.000
_cell.angle_alpha   90.00
_cell.angle_beta   90.00
_cell.angle_gamma   90.00
#
_symmetry.space_group_name_H-M   'P 1'
#
loop_
_entity.id
_entity.type
_entity.pdbx_description
1 polymer ?
#
loop_
_entity_poly.entity_id
_entity_poly.type
_entity_poly.pdbx_seq_one_letter_code
_entity_poly.pdbx_strand_id
1 'polypeptide(L)' 'MANSNLPRRIIKETQRLLSEPAPGISASPSEDNMRYFNVMILGPTQSPYEGILA' A
#
# COMPACT_ATOMS: atom_id res chain seq x y z
N MET A 1 -20.45 5.93 9.20
CA MET A 1 -19.68 5.20 8.17
C MET A 1 -18.88 6.22 7.37
N ALA A 2 -17.56 6.23 7.50
CA ALA A 2 -16.64 7.26 6.98
C ALA A 2 -16.46 7.26 5.44
N ASN A 3 -17.49 6.83 4.69
CA ASN A 3 -17.42 6.64 3.23
C ASN A 3 -17.92 7.83 2.41
N SER A 4 -18.45 8.89 3.02
CA SER A 4 -19.13 9.98 2.31
C SER A 4 -18.20 10.98 1.60
N ASN A 5 -16.87 10.93 1.82
CA ASN A 5 -15.93 11.87 1.18
C ASN A 5 -14.66 11.21 0.59
N LEU A 6 -14.60 9.88 0.50
CA LEU A 6 -13.49 9.19 -0.15
C LEU A 6 -13.82 8.89 -1.61
N PRO A 7 -12.98 9.31 -2.57
CA PRO A 7 -13.17 8.98 -3.97
C PRO A 7 -13.29 7.47 -4.16
N ARG A 8 -14.24 7.03 -5.00
CA ARG A 8 -14.44 5.61 -5.33
C ARG A 8 -13.15 4.90 -5.77
N ARG A 9 -12.24 5.64 -6.41
CA ARG A 9 -10.92 5.14 -6.80
C ARG A 9 -10.10 4.66 -5.60
N ILE A 10 -10.02 5.44 -4.52
CA ILE A 10 -9.22 5.07 -3.33
C ILE A 10 -9.76 3.77 -2.75
N ILE A 11 -11.08 3.64 -2.62
CA ILE A 11 -11.72 2.43 -2.10
C ILE A 11 -11.38 1.21 -2.97
N LYS A 12 -11.55 1.32 -4.29
CA LYS A 12 -11.29 0.20 -5.22
C LYS A 12 -9.82 -0.21 -5.25
N GLU A 13 -8.91 0.75 -5.33
CA GLU A 13 -7.47 0.47 -5.36
C GLU A 13 -6.98 -0.10 -4.02
N THR A 14 -7.50 0.39 -2.88
CA THR A 14 -7.18 -0.18 -1.56
C THR A 14 -7.60 -1.65 -1.49
N GLN A 15 -8.83 -1.96 -1.91
CA GLN A 15 -9.31 -3.35 -1.95
C GLN A 15 -8.43 -4.21 -2.85
N ARG A 16 -8.06 -3.71 -4.03
CA ARG A 16 -7.19 -4.42 -4.96
C ARG A 16 -5.79 -4.66 -4.38
N LEU A 17 -5.19 -3.66 -3.75
CA LEU A 17 -3.87 -3.78 -3.11
C LEU A 17 -3.87 -4.81 -1.98
N LEU A 18 -4.97 -4.92 -1.23
CA LEU A 18 -5.11 -5.90 -0.14
C LEU A 18 -5.38 -7.32 -0.67
N SER A 19 -6.10 -7.47 -1.78
CA SER A 19 -6.40 -8.78 -2.38
C SER A 19 -5.30 -9.31 -3.29
N GLU A 20 -4.62 -8.40 -4.00
CA GLU A 20 -3.59 -8.68 -5.00
C GLU A 20 -2.34 -7.82 -4.71
N PRO A 21 -1.58 -8.12 -3.64
CA PRO A 21 -0.39 -7.35 -3.31
C PRO A 21 0.70 -7.55 -4.38
N ALA A 22 1.41 -6.47 -4.70
CA ALA A 22 2.56 -6.56 -5.60
C ALA A 22 3.72 -7.30 -4.91
N PRO A 23 4.49 -8.14 -5.64
CA PRO A 23 5.63 -8.84 -5.06
C PRO A 23 6.63 -7.89 -4.42
N GLY A 24 7.07 -8.19 -3.19
CA GLY A 24 8.03 -7.38 -2.45
C GLY A 24 7.48 -6.05 -1.93
N ILE A 25 6.17 -5.78 -2.07
CA ILE A 25 5.54 -4.56 -1.56
C ILE A 25 4.38 -4.94 -0.63
N SER A 26 4.37 -4.36 0.57
CA SER A 26 3.21 -4.39 1.46
C SER A 26 2.70 -2.96 1.62
N ALA A 27 1.39 -2.75 1.47
CA ALA A 27 0.79 -1.43 1.64
C ALA A 27 -0.52 -1.58 2.43
N SER A 28 -0.61 -0.91 3.59
CA SER A 28 -1.81 -0.86 4.41
C SER A 28 -2.30 0.59 4.54
N PRO A 29 -3.62 0.85 4.41
CA PRO A 29 -4.15 2.18 4.62
C PRO A 29 -4.01 2.58 6.10
N SER A 30 -3.73 3.86 6.36
CA SER A 30 -3.74 4.41 7.71
C SER A 30 -5.18 4.45 8.27
N GLU A 31 -5.34 4.13 9.55
CA GLU A 31 -6.63 4.13 10.24
C GLU A 31 -7.22 5.54 10.39
N ASP A 32 -6.35 6.55 10.61
CA ASP A 32 -6.76 7.95 10.80
C ASP A 32 -7.18 8.62 9.48
N ASN A 33 -6.53 8.24 8.38
CA ASN A 33 -6.80 8.80 7.07
C ASN A 33 -6.44 7.81 5.95
N MET A 34 -7.47 7.19 5.38
CA MET A 34 -7.37 6.19 4.29
C MET A 34 -6.80 6.72 2.96
N ARG A 35 -6.40 8.00 2.89
CA ARG A 35 -5.62 8.55 1.75
C ARG A 35 -4.13 8.29 1.91
N TYR A 36 -3.67 8.01 3.11
CA TYR A 36 -2.28 7.67 3.42
C TYR A 36 -2.13 6.18 3.61
N PHE A 37 -0.97 5.67 3.21
CA PHE A 37 -0.63 4.27 3.28
C PHE A 37 0.72 4.12 3.96
N ASN A 38 0.80 3.15 4.86
CA ASN A 38 2.06 2.64 5.35
C ASN A 38 2.53 1.60 4.34
N VAL A 39 3.65 1.87 3.70
CA VAL A 39 4.19 1.03 2.64
C VAL A 39 5.54 0.50 3.09
N MET A 40 5.75 -0.79 2.88
CA MET A 40 7.03 -1.47 3.06
C MET A 40 7.47 -2.05 1.73
N ILE A 41 8.71 -1.78 1.35
CA ILE A 41 9.26 -2.19 0.06
C ILE A 41 10.53 -3.00 0.29
N LEU A 42 10.56 -4.21 -0.26
CA LEU A 42 11.75 -5.02 -0.36
C LEU A 42 12.64 -4.45 -1.46
N GLY A 43 13.89 -4.15 -1.09
CA GLY A 43 14.86 -3.61 -2.02
C GLY A 43 15.10 -4.56 -3.19
N PRO A 44 15.11 -4.05 -4.44
CA PRO A 44 15.23 -4.88 -5.64
C PRO A 44 16.52 -5.68 -5.67
N THR A 45 16.48 -6.83 -6.33
CA THR A 45 17.67 -7.62 -6.63
C THR A 45 18.63 -6.84 -7.52
N GLN A 46 19.93 -7.11 -7.38
CA GLN A 46 21.01 -6.44 -8.10
C GLN A 46 21.08 -4.92 -7.84
N SER A 47 20.55 -4.46 -6.70
CA SER A 47 20.68 -3.08 -6.24
C SER A 47 21.43 -3.02 -4.90
N PRO A 48 22.00 -1.88 -4.53
CA PRO A 48 22.59 -1.69 -3.19
C PRO A 48 21.60 -1.89 -2.03
N TYR A 49 20.30 -1.93 -2.33
CA TYR A 49 19.23 -2.12 -1.36
C TYR A 49 18.71 -3.55 -1.32
N GLU A 50 19.26 -4.47 -2.13
CA GLU A 50 18.82 -5.86 -2.16
C GLU A 50 18.73 -6.47 -0.75
N GLY A 51 17.57 -7.03 -0.42
CA GLY A 51 17.31 -7.64 0.89
C GLY A 51 17.00 -6.66 2.03
N ILE A 52 17.03 -5.35 1.79
CA ILE A 52 16.63 -4.33 2.77
C ILE A 52 15.10 -4.11 2.68
N LEU A 53 14.46 -3.95 3.84
CA LEU A 53 13.05 -3.60 3.95
C LEU A 53 12.96 -2.14 4.39
N ALA A 54 12.42 -1.28 3.52
CA ALA A 54 12.26 0.16 3.76
C ALA A 54 10.79 0.55 3.88
#